data_AF-A0A7C2P991-F1
#
_entry.id   AF-A0A7C2P991-F1
#
_cell.length_a   1.000
_cell.length_b   1.000
_cell.length_c   1.000
_cell.angle_alpha   90.00
_cell.angle_beta   90.00
_cell.angle_gamma   90.00
#
_symmetry.space_group_name_H-M   'P 1'
#
loop_
_entity.id
_entity.type
_entity.pdbx_description
1 polymer ?
#
loop_
_entity_poly.entity_id
_entity_poly.type
_entity_poly.pdbx_seq_one_letter_code
_entity_poly.pdbx_strand_id
1 'polypeptide(L)' 'MSGTSLRVEQTAHVQGNTLNAEITLRLTGTLPPAMGTVEIGSLDLRTSLRGGEYVVLGEGHYQSMGLRGPVVYIVHWGEQ' A
#
# COMPACT_ATOMS: atom_id res chain seq x y z
N MET A 1 0.53 20.67 16.87
CA MET A 1 1.21 19.97 15.77
C MET A 1 0.31 18.80 15.38
N SER A 2 -0.18 18.75 14.14
CA SER A 2 -0.91 17.58 13.64
C SER A 2 0.11 16.45 13.48
N GLY A 3 -0.01 15.41 14.30
CA GLY A 3 0.80 14.21 14.16
C GLY A 3 0.29 13.42 12.96
N THR A 4 1.18 13.02 12.07
CA THR A 4 0.88 12.03 11.03
C THR A 4 1.79 10.85 11.28
N SER A 5 1.25 9.64 11.27
CA SER A 5 2.02 8.41 11.39
C SER A 5 1.71 7.49 10.22
N LEU A 6 2.75 6.91 9.67
CA LEU A 6 2.68 5.88 8.64
C LEU A 6 3.05 4.55 9.29
N ARG A 7 2.13 3.59 9.23
CA ARG A 7 2.38 2.19 9.59
C ARG A 7 2.54 1.39 8.32
N VAL A 8 3.60 0.60 8.25
CA VAL A 8 3.87 -0.32 7.14
C VAL A 8 3.92 -1.72 7.70
N GLU A 9 3.10 -2.60 7.15
CA GLU A 9 3.12 -4.03 7.43
C GLU A 9 3.47 -4.75 6.15
N GLN A 10 4.47 -5.62 6.21
CA GLN A 10 4.92 -6.38 5.06
C GLN A 10 5.02 -7.85 5.44
N THR A 11 4.45 -8.69 4.58
CA THR A 11 4.62 -10.14 4.65
C THR A 11 5.12 -10.64 3.30
N ALA A 12 6.17 -11.47 3.30
CA ALA A 12 6.72 -12.05 2.08
C ALA A 12 6.78 -13.58 2.19
N HIS A 13 6.44 -14.25 1.09
CA HIS A 13 6.41 -15.70 0.99
C HIS A 13 7.03 -16.17 -0.32
N VAL A 14 7.92 -17.14 -0.24
CA VAL A 14 8.53 -17.80 -1.41
C VAL A 14 7.82 -19.13 -1.66
N GLN A 15 7.38 -19.36 -2.89
CA GLN A 15 6.78 -20.61 -3.36
C GLN A 15 7.41 -21.03 -4.70
N GLY A 16 8.33 -22.00 -4.64
CA GLY A 16 9.11 -22.42 -5.80
C GLY A 16 9.92 -21.24 -6.36
N ASN A 17 9.71 -20.91 -7.64
CA ASN A 17 10.36 -19.79 -8.32
C ASN A 17 9.54 -18.48 -8.25
N THR A 18 8.59 -18.41 -7.32
CA THR A 18 7.72 -17.24 -7.14
C THR A 18 7.98 -16.60 -5.77
N LEU A 19 8.24 -15.30 -5.75
CA LEU A 19 8.23 -14.48 -4.53
C LEU A 19 6.94 -13.67 -4.52
N ASN A 20 6.09 -13.89 -3.52
CA ASN A 20 4.89 -13.09 -3.28
C ASN A 20 5.11 -12.20 -2.06
N ALA A 21 4.73 -10.93 -2.13
CA ALA A 21 4.73 -10.05 -0.97
C ALA A 21 3.44 -9.23 -0.91
N GLU A 22 2.89 -9.12 0.30
CA GLU A 22 1.77 -8.24 0.63
C GLU A 22 2.31 -7.10 1.49
N ILE A 23 1.99 -5.86 1.12
CA ILE A 23 2.41 -4.65 1.80
C ILE A 23 1.16 -3.82 2.08
N THR A 24 0.86 -3.62 3.35
CA THR A 24 -0.22 -2.74 3.79
C THR A 24 0.40 -1.47 4.37
N LEU A 25 0.09 -0.32 3.78
CA LEU A 25 0.44 0.98 4.30
C LEU A 25 -0.81 1.66 4.86
N ARG A 26 -0.75 2.09 6.12
CA ARG A 26 -1.82 2.85 6.77
C ARG A 26 -1.29 4.19 7.20
N LEU A 27 -1.86 5.25 6.63
CA LEU A 27 -1.59 6.62 7.02
C LEU A 27 -2.67 7.07 7.99
N THR A 28 -2.27 7.30 9.24
CA THR A 28 -3.15 7.91 10.23
C THR A 28 -2.67 9.30 10.58
N GLY A 29 -3.60 10.18 10.93
CA GLY A 29 -3.22 11.49 11.43
C GLY A 29 -4.25 12.07 12.39
N THR A 30 -3.84 13.11 13.08
CA THR A 30 -4.66 13.80 14.08
C THR A 30 -5.31 15.01 13.43
N LEU A 31 -6.64 14.99 13.29
CA LEU A 31 -7.40 16.15 12.81
C LEU A 31 -7.67 17.12 13.98
N PRO A 32 -7.29 18.41 13.87
CA PRO A 32 -7.67 19.43 14.83
C PRO A 32 -9.17 19.81 14.71
N PRO A 33 -9.84 20.18 15.82
CA PRO A 33 -9.38 20.19 17.20
C PRO A 33 -9.71 18.83 17.86
N ALA A 34 -8.68 18.02 18.12
CA ALA A 34 -8.72 16.87 19.04
C ALA A 34 -9.84 15.82 18.84
N MET A 35 -10.19 15.45 17.61
CA MET A 35 -11.16 14.35 17.35
C MET A 35 -10.52 12.94 17.38
N GLY A 36 -9.32 12.81 17.95
CA GLY A 36 -8.57 11.55 17.99
C GLY A 36 -7.75 11.29 16.72
N THR A 37 -7.04 10.16 16.71
CA THR A 37 -6.31 9.67 15.55
C THR A 37 -7.29 9.03 14.58
N VAL A 38 -7.31 9.50 13.33
CA VAL A 38 -8.16 8.97 12.26
C VAL A 38 -7.29 8.44 11.12
N GLU A 39 -7.72 7.36 10.47
CA GLU A 39 -7.10 6.88 9.24
C GLU A 39 -7.41 7.86 8.11
N ILE A 40 -6.37 8.45 7.53
CA ILE A 40 -6.49 9.43 6.44
C ILE A 40 -6.42 8.72 5.08
N GLY A 41 -5.71 7.59 5.04
CA GLY A 41 -5.75 6.67 3.92
C GLY A 41 -5.04 5.35 4.20
N SER A 42 -5.34 4.39 3.34
CA SER A 42 -4.72 3.07 3.31
C SER A 42 -4.34 2.72 1.88
N LEU A 43 -3.28 1.94 1.74
CA LEU A 43 -2.81 1.40 0.48
C LEU A 43 -2.42 -0.05 0.72
N ASP A 44 -3.14 -0.97 0.11
CA ASP A 44 -2.83 -2.39 0.11
C ASP A 44 -2.18 -2.76 -1.22
N LEU A 45 -0.97 -3.31 -1.17
CA LEU A 45 -0.20 -3.73 -2.33
C LEU A 45 0.03 -5.24 -2.26
N ARG A 46 -0.18 -5.92 -3.38
CA ARG A 46 0.20 -7.30 -3.61
C ARG A 46 1.20 -7.34 -4.74
N THR A 47 2.34 -7.96 -4.48
CA THR A 47 3.42 -8.08 -5.45
C THR A 47 3.75 -9.55 -5.68
N SER A 48 4.04 -9.91 -6.92
CA SER A 48 4.49 -11.24 -7.29
C SER A 48 5.65 -11.13 -8.27
N LEU A 49 6.75 -11.82 -7.98
CA LEU A 49 7.88 -11.98 -8.88
C LEU A 49 7.91 -13.44 -9.34
N ARG A 50 7.76 -13.69 -10.65
CA ARG A 50 7.82 -15.04 -11.23
C ARG A 50 8.68 -15.04 -12.48
N GLY A 51 9.79 -15.78 -12.46
CA GLY A 51 10.63 -15.95 -13.65
C GLY A 51 11.14 -14.63 -14.26
N GLY A 52 11.49 -13.65 -13.41
CA GLY A 52 11.93 -12.32 -13.82
C GLY A 52 10.79 -11.30 -14.01
N GLU A 53 9.54 -11.76 -14.16
CA GLU A 53 8.39 -10.87 -14.25
C GLU A 53 7.95 -10.41 -12.87
N TYR A 54 8.04 -9.10 -12.62
CA TYR A 54 7.51 -8.46 -11.42
C TYR A 54 6.13 -7.87 -11.74
N VAL A 55 5.13 -8.20 -10.95
CA VAL A 55 3.78 -7.65 -11.00
C VAL A 55 3.46 -7.04 -9.64
N VAL A 56 3.12 -5.77 -9.63
CA VAL A 56 2.52 -5.09 -8.47
C VAL A 56 1.06 -4.87 -8.79
N LEU A 57 0.18 -5.14 -7.84
CA LEU A 57 -1.24 -4.78 -7.83
C LEU A 57 -1.50 -3.98 -6.56
N GLY A 58 -2.26 -2.90 -6.66
CA GLY A 58 -2.56 -2.04 -5.52
C GLY A 58 -4.04 -1.70 -5.43
N GLU A 59 -4.50 -1.41 -4.22
CA GLU A 59 -5.78 -0.76 -3.96
C GLU A 59 -5.56 0.33 -2.91
N GLY A 60 -5.92 1.57 -3.26
CA GLY A 60 -5.80 2.73 -2.39
C GLY A 60 -7.16 3.23 -1.95
N HIS A 61 -7.29 3.55 -0.67
CA HIS A 61 -8.45 4.23 -0.11
C HIS A 61 -8.01 5.51 0.57
N TYR A 62 -8.59 6.65 0.19
CA TYR A 62 -8.23 7.95 0.73
C TYR A 62 -9.49 8.70 1.18
N GLN A 63 -9.53 9.10 2.46
CA GLN A 63 -10.67 9.83 3.00
C GLN A 63 -10.61 11.34 2.72
N SER A 64 -9.43 11.94 2.59
CA SER A 64 -9.28 13.40 2.58
C SER A 64 -8.88 14.05 1.23
N MET A 65 -8.49 13.29 0.21
CA MET A 65 -7.94 13.85 -1.04
C MET A 65 -8.84 13.72 -2.28
N GLY A 66 -10.13 13.41 -2.14
CA GLY A 66 -11.07 13.35 -3.27
C GLY A 66 -10.87 12.18 -4.25
N LEU A 67 -9.81 11.38 -4.09
CA LEU A 67 -9.63 10.10 -4.76
C LEU A 67 -10.44 9.03 -4.02
N ARG A 68 -11.66 8.81 -4.51
CA ARG A 68 -12.52 7.70 -4.06
C ARG A 68 -12.47 6.58 -5.09
N GLY A 69 -11.84 5.46 -4.73
CA GLY A 69 -11.93 4.22 -5.49
C GLY A 69 -10.59 3.49 -5.59
N PRO A 70 -10.64 2.19 -5.92
CA PRO A 70 -9.43 1.38 -6.08
C PRO A 70 -8.54 1.95 -7.18
N VAL A 71 -7.27 2.20 -6.84
CA VAL A 71 -6.24 2.54 -7.82
C VAL A 71 -5.35 1.32 -8.02
N VAL A 72 -5.52 0.65 -9.15
CA VAL A 72 -4.71 -0.51 -9.53
C VAL A 72 -3.51 -0.02 -10.33
N TYR A 73 -2.32 -0.29 -9.82
CA TYR A 73 -1.06 -0.15 -10.55
C TYR A 73 -0.70 -1.52 -11.12
N ILE A 74 -0.16 -1.58 -12.34
CA ILE A 74 0.54 -2.75 -12.87
C ILE A 74 1.91 -2.25 -13.31
N VAL A 75 2.95 -2.63 -12.58
CA VAL A 75 4.33 -2.24 -12.89
C VAL A 75 5.01 -3.45 -13.50
N HIS A 76 5.40 -3.35 -14.77
CA HIS A 76 6.28 -4.32 -15.42
C HIS A 76 7.72 -3.83 -15.30
N TRP A 77 8.59 -4.62 -14.71
CA TRP A 77 10.03 -4.38 -14.74
C TRP A 77 10.65 -5.42 -15.69
N GLY A 78 11.14 -4.97 -16.84
CA GLY A 78 11.87 -5.84 -17.77
C GLY A 78 13.29 -6.09 -17.27
N GLU A 79 13.87 -7.25 -17.62
CA GLU A 79 15.32 -7.46 -17.50
C GLU A 79 16.02 -6.42 -18.41
N GLN A 80 16.95 -5.64 -17.83
CA GLN A 80 17.84 -4.75 -18.60
C GLN A 80 18.84 -5.55 -19.41
#